data_AF-A0A4S4B6Y7-F1
#
_entry.id   AF-A0A4S4B6Y7-F1
#
_cell.length_a   1.000
_cell.length_b   1.000
_cell.length_c   1.000
_cell.angle_alpha   90.00
_cell.angle_beta   90.00
_cell.angle_gamma   90.00
#
_symmetry.space_group_name_H-M   'P 1'
#
loop_
_entity.id
_entity.type
_entity.pdbx_description
1 polymer ?
#
loop_
_entity_poly.entity_id
_entity_poly.type
_entity_poly.pdbx_seq_one_letter_code
_entity_poly.pdbx_strand_id
1 'polypeptide(L)'
;MNPASPPTPRPVSPRRVPRERQMRRTQWVEIALTLLVLVGMAVLFRRPAWIPLFVALIMPLALGLMLWQYRTMDEFRRARYLKAWAASGIVGTFALTGLLTWGVFSDFGAVLNSGSAPDLKLSVWLLYIPWGLSLLTFYAVTAFLYRRDTGG
;
A
#
# COMPACT_ATOMS: atom_id res chain seq x y z
N MET A 1 -64.46 22.68 1.78
CA MET A 1 -63.51 21.55 1.81
C MET A 1 -62.74 21.58 0.50
N ASN A 2 -61.45 21.93 0.53
CA ASN A 2 -60.61 21.92 -0.66
C ASN A 2 -60.09 20.49 -0.91
N PRO A 3 -60.27 19.90 -2.10
CA PRO A 3 -59.73 18.58 -2.39
C PRO A 3 -58.20 18.65 -2.40
N ALA A 4 -57.56 17.74 -1.67
CA ALA A 4 -56.11 17.63 -1.60
C ALA A 4 -55.52 17.30 -2.98
N SER A 5 -54.61 18.15 -3.44
CA SER A 5 -53.88 17.95 -4.69
C SER A 5 -53.07 16.64 -4.65
N PRO A 6 -53.03 15.86 -5.73
CA PRO A 6 -52.25 14.62 -5.78
C PRO A 6 -50.74 14.91 -5.63
N PRO A 7 -49.99 14.07 -4.92
CA PRO A 7 -48.57 14.28 -4.69
C PRO A 7 -47.80 14.21 -6.02
N THR A 8 -47.04 15.27 -6.30
CA THR A 8 -46.18 15.36 -7.48
C THR A 8 -45.12 14.25 -7.43
N PRO A 9 -44.98 13.43 -8.50
CA PRO A 9 -43.96 12.39 -8.53
C PRO A 9 -42.58 13.01 -8.42
N ARG A 10 -41.78 12.54 -7.45
CA ARG A 10 -40.39 13.00 -7.27
C ARG A 10 -39.58 12.65 -8.52
N PRO A 11 -38.79 13.57 -9.07
CA PRO A 11 -37.93 13.27 -10.21
C PRO A 11 -36.90 12.22 -9.80
N VAL A 12 -36.97 11.05 -10.42
CA VAL A 12 -35.95 10.00 -10.28
C VAL A 12 -34.69 10.54 -10.96
N SER A 13 -33.70 10.94 -10.18
CA SER A 13 -32.45 11.50 -10.71
C SER A 13 -31.65 10.41 -11.44
N PRO A 14 -31.57 10.43 -12.79
CA PRO A 14 -30.92 9.36 -13.54
C PRO A 14 -29.47 9.78 -13.80
N ARG A 15 -28.56 9.53 -12.85
CA ARG A 15 -27.10 9.67 -13.09
C ARG A 15 -26.26 8.98 -12.01
N ARG A 16 -26.30 7.64 -11.94
CA ARG A 16 -25.36 6.83 -11.14
C ARG A 16 -24.36 5.99 -11.96
N VAL A 17 -24.37 6.10 -13.29
CA VAL A 17 -23.59 5.24 -14.19
C VAL A 17 -22.10 5.65 -14.40
N PRO A 18 -21.67 6.93 -14.27
CA PRO A 18 -20.25 7.29 -14.50
C PRO A 18 -19.28 6.76 -13.43
N ARG A 19 -19.72 6.68 -12.18
CA ARG A 19 -18.85 6.44 -11.01
C ARG A 19 -18.35 5.00 -10.92
N GLU A 20 -19.16 4.04 -11.33
CA GLU A 20 -18.83 2.61 -11.24
C GLU A 20 -17.79 2.18 -12.29
N ARG A 21 -17.88 2.71 -13.52
CA ARG A 21 -16.87 2.50 -14.56
C ARG A 21 -15.52 3.09 -14.15
N GLN A 22 -15.53 4.27 -13.53
CA GLN A 22 -14.30 4.92 -13.05
C GLN A 22 -13.66 4.12 -11.92
N MET A 23 -14.46 3.61 -10.97
CA MET A 23 -13.98 2.78 -9.86
C MET A 23 -13.39 1.45 -10.34
N ARG A 24 -14.02 0.77 -11.31
CA ARG A 24 -13.45 -0.44 -11.93
C ARG A 24 -12.13 -0.16 -12.63
N ARG A 25 -12.01 0.97 -13.34
CA ARG A 25 -10.76 1.35 -14.02
C ARG A 25 -9.61 1.54 -13.02
N THR A 26 -9.87 2.18 -11.89
CA THR A 26 -8.88 2.36 -10.82
C THR A 26 -8.41 1.01 -10.24
N GLN A 27 -9.34 0.09 -9.97
CA GLN A 27 -9.00 -1.25 -9.49
C GLN A 27 -8.12 -2.02 -10.48
N TRP A 28 -8.43 -1.96 -11.78
CA TRP A 28 -7.61 -2.60 -12.81
C TRP A 28 -6.20 -2.02 -12.89
N VAL A 29 -6.06 -0.71 -12.73
CA VAL A 29 -4.76 -0.03 -12.70
C VAL A 29 -3.94 -0.46 -11.47
N GLU A 30 -4.57 -0.59 -10.30
CA GLU A 30 -3.94 -1.09 -9.07
C GLU A 30 -3.45 -2.54 -9.20
N ILE A 31 -4.29 -3.41 -9.77
CA ILE A 31 -3.95 -4.81 -10.04
C ILE A 31 -2.78 -4.89 -11.04
N ALA A 32 -2.85 -4.12 -12.13
CA ALA A 32 -1.79 -4.09 -13.14
C ALA A 32 -0.45 -3.61 -12.55
N LEU A 33 -0.48 -2.58 -11.70
CA LEU A 33 0.73 -2.10 -11.02
C LEU A 33 1.28 -3.15 -10.05
N THR A 34 0.40 -3.81 -9.27
CA THR A 34 0.81 -4.85 -8.33
C THR A 34 1.46 -6.03 -9.06
N LEU A 35 0.87 -6.46 -10.17
CA LEU A 35 1.45 -7.49 -11.04
C LEU A 35 2.78 -7.04 -11.64
N LEU A 36 2.89 -5.79 -12.10
CA LEU A 36 4.15 -5.23 -12.62
C LEU A 36 5.25 -5.26 -11.55
N VAL A 37 4.93 -4.89 -10.31
CA VAL A 37 5.89 -4.94 -9.19
C VAL A 37 6.28 -6.39 -8.89
N LEU A 38 5.34 -7.33 -8.85
CA LEU A 38 5.63 -8.75 -8.61
C LEU A 38 6.52 -9.35 -9.70
N VAL A 39 6.21 -9.09 -10.97
CA VAL A 39 7.03 -9.53 -12.11
C VAL A 39 8.41 -8.88 -12.05
N GLY A 40 8.46 -7.58 -11.77
CA GLY A 40 9.72 -6.85 -11.57
C GLY A 40 10.58 -7.48 -10.49
N MET A 41 9.99 -7.82 -9.33
CA MET A 41 10.70 -8.51 -8.26
C MET A 41 11.19 -9.91 -8.66
N ALA A 42 10.39 -10.68 -9.39
CA ALA A 42 10.81 -11.98 -9.92
C ALA A 42 12.01 -11.86 -10.89
N VAL A 43 12.05 -10.81 -11.71
CA VAL A 43 13.20 -10.51 -12.58
C VAL A 43 14.43 -10.09 -11.76
N LEU A 44 14.24 -9.24 -10.76
CA LEU A 44 15.33 -8.81 -9.86
C LEU A 44 15.94 -9.98 -9.07
N PHE A 45 15.15 -11.02 -8.77
CA PHE A 45 15.67 -12.27 -8.19
C PHE A 45 16.79 -12.87 -9.05
N ARG A 46 16.66 -12.80 -10.37
CA ARG A 46 17.67 -13.33 -11.30
C ARG A 46 18.72 -12.30 -11.71
N ARG A 47 18.42 -11.01 -11.59
CA ARG A 47 19.31 -9.91 -12.01
C ARG A 47 19.35 -8.78 -10.97
N PRO A 48 20.05 -8.98 -9.84
CA PRO A 48 20.11 -7.97 -8.77
C PRO A 48 20.81 -6.68 -9.21
N ALA A 49 21.67 -6.71 -10.23
CA ALA A 49 22.31 -5.51 -10.78
C ALA A 49 21.29 -4.48 -11.33
N TRP A 50 20.05 -4.89 -11.62
CA TRP A 50 19.02 -4.01 -12.17
C TRP A 50 18.19 -3.31 -11.09
N ILE A 51 18.46 -3.58 -9.80
CA ILE A 51 17.74 -2.96 -8.67
C ILE A 51 17.73 -1.43 -8.77
N PRO A 52 18.85 -0.72 -9.02
CA PRO A 52 18.83 0.75 -9.08
C PRO A 52 17.91 1.27 -10.18
N LEU A 53 17.96 0.66 -11.37
CA LEU A 53 17.12 1.04 -12.51
C LEU A 53 15.63 0.76 -12.21
N PHE A 54 15.32 -0.39 -11.63
CA PHE A 54 13.95 -0.73 -11.24
C PHE A 54 13.40 0.28 -10.23
N VAL A 55 14.18 0.62 -9.20
CA VAL A 55 13.80 1.62 -8.19
C VAL A 55 13.59 2.99 -8.83
N ALA A 56 14.50 3.42 -9.71
CA ALA A 56 14.40 4.70 -10.41
C ALA A 56 13.14 4.82 -11.28
N LEU A 57 12.63 3.71 -11.83
CA LEU A 57 11.41 3.69 -12.63
C LEU A 57 10.14 3.55 -11.79
N ILE A 58 10.15 2.66 -10.79
CA ILE A 58 8.94 2.34 -10.03
C ILE A 58 8.56 3.45 -9.04
N MET A 59 9.54 4.17 -8.49
CA MET A 59 9.29 5.25 -7.53
C MET A 59 8.47 6.42 -8.12
N PRO A 60 8.85 7.03 -9.26
CA PRO A 60 8.06 8.09 -9.85
C PRO A 60 6.70 7.57 -10.36
N LEU A 61 6.63 6.33 -10.86
CA LEU A 61 5.37 5.73 -11.28
C LEU A 61 4.41 5.56 -10.11
N ALA A 62 4.90 5.01 -8.99
CA ALA A 62 4.13 4.85 -7.77
C ALA A 62 3.67 6.19 -7.22
N LEU A 63 4.54 7.20 -7.19
CA LEU A 63 4.20 8.55 -6.76
C LEU A 63 3.12 9.19 -7.65
N GLY A 64 3.27 9.10 -8.96
CA GLY A 64 2.30 9.63 -9.92
C GLY A 64 0.93 8.97 -9.78
N LEU A 65 0.92 7.66 -9.57
CA LEU A 65 -0.30 6.88 -9.37
C LEU A 65 -0.96 7.20 -8.02
N MET A 66 -0.16 7.40 -6.98
CA MET A 66 -0.64 7.83 -5.66
C MET A 66 -1.26 9.23 -5.72
N LEU A 67 -0.64 10.19 -6.44
CA LEU A 67 -1.22 11.51 -6.67
C LEU A 67 -2.53 11.43 -7.46
N TRP A 68 -2.58 10.58 -8.48
CA TRP A 68 -3.78 10.39 -9.29
C TRP A 68 -4.92 9.74 -8.49
N GLN A 69 -4.64 8.72 -7.69
CA GLN A 69 -5.58 8.11 -6.75
C GLN A 69 -6.07 9.14 -5.73
N TYR A 70 -5.17 9.93 -5.16
CA TYR A 70 -5.52 10.97 -4.20
C TYR A 70 -6.53 11.96 -4.79
N ARG A 71 -6.31 12.42 -6.03
CA ARG A 71 -7.24 13.34 -6.71
C ARG A 71 -8.62 12.74 -6.96
N THR A 72 -8.69 11.44 -7.26
CA THR A 72 -9.95 10.76 -7.66
C THR A 72 -10.76 10.22 -6.48
N MET A 73 -10.19 10.09 -5.29
CA MET A 73 -10.90 9.63 -4.10
C MET A 73 -11.79 10.72 -3.47
N ASP A 74 -12.97 10.33 -2.96
CA ASP A 74 -13.79 11.16 -2.09
C ASP A 74 -13.09 11.43 -0.75
N GLU A 75 -13.44 12.50 -0.04
CA GLU A 75 -12.80 12.90 1.24
C GLU A 75 -12.78 11.77 2.28
N PHE A 76 -13.89 11.04 2.45
CA PHE A 76 -13.96 9.88 3.35
C PHE A 76 -13.04 8.72 2.93
N ARG A 77 -12.83 8.52 1.62
CA ARG A 77 -11.90 7.49 1.12
C ARG A 77 -10.45 7.93 1.30
N ARG A 78 -10.14 9.22 1.08
CA ARG A 78 -8.81 9.80 1.33
C ARG A 78 -8.41 9.64 2.80
N ALA A 79 -9.30 9.97 3.73
CA ALA A 79 -9.02 9.84 5.16
C ALA A 79 -8.73 8.39 5.57
N ARG A 80 -9.45 7.40 5.01
CA ARG A 80 -9.18 5.97 5.25
C ARG A 80 -7.86 5.52 4.68
N TYR A 81 -7.59 5.91 3.44
CA TYR A 81 -6.33 5.60 2.76
C TYR A 81 -5.14 6.15 3.53
N LEU A 82 -5.20 7.42 3.98
CA LEU A 82 -4.15 8.05 4.81
C LEU A 82 -3.92 7.30 6.13
N LYS A 83 -4.98 6.85 6.81
CA LYS A 83 -4.86 6.05 8.03
C LYS A 83 -4.21 4.70 7.79
N ALA A 84 -4.64 3.98 6.75
CA ALA A 84 -4.05 2.69 6.37
C ALA A 84 -2.58 2.85 5.96
N TRP A 85 -2.27 3.90 5.19
CA TRP A 85 -0.93 4.22 4.76
C TRP A 85 -0.02 4.55 5.96
N ALA A 86 -0.46 5.43 6.87
CA ALA A 86 0.28 5.77 8.07
C ALA A 86 0.54 4.54 8.96
N ALA A 87 -0.48 3.70 9.19
CA ALA A 87 -0.32 2.46 9.95
C ALA A 87 0.70 1.51 9.29
N SER A 88 0.63 1.33 7.97
CA SER A 88 1.57 0.50 7.22
C SER A 88 3.01 1.02 7.26
N GLY A 89 3.19 2.34 7.21
CA GLY A 89 4.49 3.00 7.31
C GLY A 89 5.11 2.84 8.69
N ILE A 90 4.31 2.99 9.75
CA ILE A 90 4.75 2.76 11.13
C ILE A 90 5.21 1.31 11.29
N VAL A 91 4.37 0.32 10.95
CA VAL A 91 4.72 -1.10 11.09
C VAL A 91 5.95 -1.46 10.26
N GLY A 92 6.05 -0.97 9.02
CA GLY A 92 7.22 -1.17 8.17
C GLY A 92 8.49 -0.61 8.77
N THR A 93 8.42 0.61 9.31
CA THR A 93 9.56 1.27 9.96
C THR A 93 9.99 0.49 11.19
N PHE A 94 9.06 0.03 12.04
CA PHE A 94 9.38 -0.79 13.20
C PHE A 94 10.01 -2.13 12.80
N ALA A 95 9.47 -2.80 11.78
CA ALA A 95 10.02 -4.06 11.28
C ALA A 95 11.45 -3.87 10.72
N LEU A 96 11.68 -2.79 9.97
CA LEU A 96 12.99 -2.46 9.42
C LEU A 96 13.99 -2.13 10.54
N THR A 97 13.60 -1.26 11.47
CA THR A 97 14.43 -0.90 12.63
C THR A 97 14.76 -2.13 13.46
N GLY A 98 13.79 -3.02 13.70
CA GLY A 98 13.99 -4.29 14.40
C GLY A 98 14.98 -5.20 13.68
N LEU A 99 14.89 -5.34 12.35
CA LEU A 99 15.83 -6.13 11.56
C LEU A 99 17.24 -5.54 11.53
N LEU A 100 17.37 -4.22 11.41
CA LEU A 100 18.66 -3.54 11.49
C LEU A 100 19.28 -3.73 12.87
N THR A 101 18.48 -3.56 13.93
CA THR A 101 18.90 -3.76 15.32
C THR A 101 19.36 -5.20 15.54
N TRP A 102 18.57 -6.18 15.10
CA TRP A 102 18.92 -7.59 15.19
C TRP A 102 20.20 -7.92 14.43
N GLY A 103 20.36 -7.43 13.19
CA GLY A 103 21.57 -7.61 12.40
C GLY A 103 22.81 -7.09 13.13
N VAL A 104 22.74 -5.85 13.63
CA VAL A 104 23.83 -5.24 14.41
C VAL A 104 24.17 -6.07 15.65
N PHE A 105 23.18 -6.48 16.45
CA PHE A 105 23.43 -7.26 17.67
C PHE A 105 23.95 -8.68 17.39
N SER A 106 23.46 -9.33 16.33
CA SER A 106 23.90 -10.67 15.95
C SER A 106 25.37 -10.68 15.52
N ASP A 107 25.81 -9.68 14.76
CA ASP A 107 27.22 -9.53 14.38
C ASP A 107 28.07 -9.08 15.57
N PHE A 108 27.56 -8.21 16.45
CA PHE A 108 28.29 -7.81 17.65
C PHE A 108 28.57 -8.99 18.59
N GLY A 109 27.58 -9.89 18.76
CA GLY A 109 27.76 -11.14 19.49
C GLY A 109 28.77 -12.07 18.83
N ALA A 110 28.83 -12.11 17.49
CA ALA A 110 29.83 -12.88 16.77
C ALA A 110 31.25 -12.29 16.93
N VAL A 111 31.41 -10.96 16.85
CA VAL A 111 32.68 -10.25 17.04
C VAL A 111 33.27 -10.50 18.42
N LEU A 112 32.45 -10.41 19.48
CA LEU A 112 32.89 -10.67 20.86
C LEU A 112 33.40 -12.11 21.06
N ASN A 113 32.89 -13.07 20.30
CA ASN A 113 33.27 -14.48 20.41
C ASN A 113 34.41 -14.90 19.45
N SER A 114 34.64 -14.15 18.37
CA SER A 114 35.56 -14.55 17.29
C SER A 114 36.70 -13.58 17.00
N GLY A 115 36.71 -12.38 17.61
CA GLY A 115 37.75 -11.36 17.43
C GLY A 115 37.87 -10.79 16.01
N SER A 116 36.97 -11.18 15.10
CA SER A 116 36.94 -10.73 13.71
C SER A 116 36.11 -9.45 13.58
N ALA A 117 36.43 -8.60 12.60
CA ALA A 117 35.65 -7.39 12.34
C ALA A 117 34.22 -7.75 11.87
N PRO A 118 33.19 -6.98 12.27
CA PRO A 118 31.81 -7.23 11.85
C PRO A 118 31.68 -7.02 10.34
N ASP A 119 31.24 -8.06 9.62
CA ASP A 119 30.87 -7.99 8.21
C ASP A 119 29.34 -8.04 8.12
N LEU A 120 28.73 -6.85 8.07
CA LEU A 120 27.28 -6.65 8.09
C LEU A 120 26.66 -7.11 6.77
N LYS A 121 26.44 -8.42 6.62
CA LYS A 121 25.77 -9.01 5.46
C LYS A 121 24.26 -8.94 5.62
N LEU A 122 23.73 -7.72 5.55
CA LEU A 122 22.29 -7.53 5.37
C LEU A 122 21.90 -8.04 3.98
N SER A 123 21.42 -9.27 3.96
CA SER A 123 20.85 -9.87 2.77
C SER A 123 19.70 -9.00 2.27
N VAL A 124 19.71 -8.69 0.96
CA VAL A 124 18.59 -8.00 0.28
C VAL A 124 17.26 -8.70 0.56
N TRP A 125 17.28 -10.00 0.85
CA TRP A 125 16.09 -10.78 1.20
C TRP A 125 15.40 -10.30 2.48
N LEU A 126 16.16 -9.80 3.45
CA LEU A 126 15.61 -9.31 4.72
C LEU A 126 14.77 -8.04 4.51
N LEU A 127 15.02 -7.28 3.44
CA LEU A 127 14.23 -6.07 3.11
C LEU A 127 12.80 -6.40 2.65
N TYR A 128 12.53 -7.64 2.21
CA TYR A 128 11.17 -8.05 1.88
C TYR A 128 10.29 -8.27 3.11
N ILE A 129 10.87 -8.49 4.29
CA ILE A 129 10.11 -8.70 5.53
C ILE A 129 9.37 -7.41 5.95
N PRO A 130 10.03 -6.24 6.12
CA PRO A 130 9.34 -4.98 6.41
C PRO A 130 8.31 -4.62 5.35
N TRP A 131 8.66 -4.82 4.08
CA TRP A 131 7.77 -4.53 2.96
C TRP A 131 6.52 -5.40 2.98
N GLY A 132 6.67 -6.70 3.19
CA GLY A 132 5.56 -7.65 3.31
C GLY A 132 4.67 -7.34 4.51
N LEU A 133 5.26 -7.00 5.66
CA LEU A 133 4.51 -6.58 6.85
C LEU A 133 3.75 -5.28 6.60
N SER A 134 4.36 -4.27 5.99
CA SER A 134 3.68 -3.04 5.59
C SER A 134 2.49 -3.31 4.69
N LEU A 135 2.64 -4.14 3.65
CA LEU A 135 1.53 -4.49 2.75
C LEU A 135 0.42 -5.20 3.50
N LEU A 136 0.76 -6.20 4.32
CA LEU A 136 -0.22 -6.93 5.12
C LEU A 136 -0.98 -5.99 6.06
N THR A 137 -0.28 -5.08 6.75
CA THR A 137 -0.90 -4.06 7.61
C THR A 137 -1.81 -3.13 6.79
N PHE A 138 -1.35 -2.66 5.63
CA PHE A 138 -2.14 -1.79 4.77
C PHE A 138 -3.48 -2.43 4.39
N TYR A 139 -3.45 -3.68 3.91
CA TYR A 139 -4.65 -4.42 3.53
C TYR A 139 -5.54 -4.75 4.74
N ALA A 140 -4.95 -5.18 5.86
CA ALA A 140 -5.69 -5.49 7.08
C ALA A 140 -6.42 -4.25 7.63
N VAL A 141 -5.75 -3.10 7.71
CA VAL A 141 -6.35 -1.84 8.18
C VAL A 141 -7.44 -1.38 7.21
N THR A 142 -7.21 -1.50 5.90
CA THR A 142 -8.22 -1.15 4.89
C THR A 142 -9.48 -2.03 5.03
N ALA A 143 -9.31 -3.34 5.19
CA ALA A 143 -10.40 -4.27 5.38
C ALA A 143 -11.16 -4.03 6.70
N PHE A 144 -10.43 -3.74 7.78
CA PHE A 144 -11.01 -3.38 9.08
C PHE A 144 -11.85 -2.11 9.01
N LEU A 145 -11.31 -1.03 8.44
CA LEU A 145 -12.02 0.24 8.28
C LEU A 145 -13.25 0.09 7.37
N TYR A 146 -13.15 -0.70 6.31
CA TYR A 146 -14.28 -0.99 5.44
C TYR A 146 -15.41 -1.71 6.19
N ARG A 147 -15.09 -2.79 6.93
CA ARG A 147 -16.08 -3.53 7.72
C ARG A 147 -16.76 -2.66 8.77
N ARG A 148 -15.99 -1.83 9.47
CA ARG A 148 -16.49 -0.90 10.50
C ARG A 148 -17.51 0.08 9.94
N ASP A 149 -17.26 0.60 8.73
CA ASP A 149 -18.13 1.60 8.12
C ASP A 149 -19.38 1.00 7.44
N THR A 150 -19.37 -0.29 7.10
CA THR A 150 -20.55 -0.98 6.53
C THR A 150 -21.43 -1.68 7.56
N GLY A 151 -20.90 -1.93 8.75
CA GLY A 151 -21.59 -2.68 9.82
C GLY A 151 -22.19 -1.81 10.92
N GLY A 152 -22.11 -0.48 10.81
CA GLY A 152 -22.77 0.50 11.67
C GLY A 152 -23.82 1.28 10.91
#